data_AF-A0A381UB35-F1
#
_entry.id   AF-A0A381UB35-F1
#
_cell.length_a   1.000
_cell.length_b   1.000
_cell.length_c   1.000
_cell.angle_alpha   90.00
_cell.angle_beta   90.00
_cell.angle_gamma   90.00
#
_symmetry.space_group_name_H-M   'P 1'
#
loop_
_entity.id
_entity.type
_entity.pdbx_description
1 polymer ?
#
loop_
_entity_poly.entity_id
_entity_poly.type
_entity_poly.pdbx_seq_one_letter_code
_entity_poly.pdbx_strand_id
1 'polypeptide(L)' 'MGKINAEKIKTRLIHLKKQHRDLDDGIITAFKMHTEDQVVSKLKLKKLHLKEEIVQLERDLEEI' A
#
# COMPACT_ATOMS: atom_id res chain seq x y z
N MET A 1 -12.14 -3.32 -25.06
CA MET A 1 -11.12 -2.56 -24.32
C MET A 1 -10.91 -3.03 -22.85
N GLY A 2 -11.56 -4.10 -22.35
CA GLY A 2 -11.53 -4.46 -20.92
C GLY A 2 -10.34 -5.27 -20.37
N LYS A 3 -9.73 -6.18 -21.15
CA LYS A 3 -8.70 -7.11 -20.60
C LYS A 3 -7.37 -6.43 -20.24
N ILE A 4 -6.87 -5.52 -21.07
CA ILE A 4 -5.58 -4.84 -20.87
C ILE A 4 -5.61 -3.93 -19.63
N ASN A 5 -6.77 -3.33 -19.30
CA ASN A 5 -6.92 -2.49 -18.11
C ASN A 5 -6.95 -3.31 -16.82
N ALA A 6 -7.66 -4.44 -16.81
CA ALA A 6 -7.69 -5.34 -15.65
C ALA A 6 -6.29 -5.90 -15.32
N GLU A 7 -5.49 -6.28 -16.33
CA GLU A 7 -4.12 -6.78 -16.12
C GLU A 7 -3.18 -5.70 -15.56
N LYS A 8 -3.31 -4.46 -16.02
CA LYS A 8 -2.56 -3.30 -15.47
C LYS A 8 -2.93 -3.04 -14.02
N ILE A 9 -4.22 -3.05 -13.69
CA ILE A 9 -4.70 -2.84 -12.31
C ILE A 9 -4.20 -3.97 -11.40
N LYS A 10 -4.28 -5.23 -11.83
CA LYS A 10 -3.74 -6.38 -11.08
C LYS A 10 -2.23 -6.26 -10.83
N THR A 11 -1.46 -5.87 -11.84
CA THR A 11 -0.01 -5.67 -11.70
C THR A 11 0.29 -4.56 -10.69
N ARG A 12 -0.46 -3.46 -10.75
CA ARG A 12 -0.34 -2.35 -9.80
C ARG A 12 -0.72 -2.77 -8.37
N LEU A 13 -1.80 -3.54 -8.20
CA LEU A 13 -2.23 -4.08 -6.92
C LEU A 13 -1.17 -4.98 -6.29
N ILE A 14 -0.53 -5.87 -7.06
CA ILE A 14 0.56 -6.71 -6.55
C ILE A 14 1.71 -5.84 -6.03
N HIS A 15 2.08 -4.81 -6.79
CA HIS A 15 3.16 -3.90 -6.39
C HIS A 15 2.81 -3.13 -5.12
N LEU A 16 1.61 -2.56 -5.03
CA LEU A 16 1.15 -1.80 -3.86
C LEU A 16 1.00 -2.68 -2.62
N LYS A 17 0.48 -3.90 -2.75
CA LYS A 17 0.39 -4.86 -1.64
C LYS A 17 1.77 -5.23 -1.11
N LYS A 18 2.77 -5.37 -2.00
CA LYS A 18 4.17 -5.58 -1.61
C LYS A 18 4.72 -4.35 -0.86
N GLN A 19 4.60 -3.15 -1.43
CA GLN A 19 5.05 -1.91 -0.78
C GLN A 19 4.39 -1.72 0.59
N HIS A 20 3.10 -2.02 0.72
CA HIS A 20 2.38 -1.91 1.98
C HIS A 20 2.93 -2.89 3.04
N ARG A 21 3.33 -4.11 2.65
CA ARG A 21 3.99 -5.06 3.55
C ARG A 21 5.38 -4.58 3.95
N ASP A 22 6.21 -4.16 2.99
CA ASP A 22 7.55 -3.64 3.26
C ASP A 22 7.50 -2.42 4.21
N LEU A 23 6.50 -1.55 4.04
CA LEU A 23 6.29 -0.40 4.90
C LEU A 23 5.84 -0.80 6.31
N ASP A 24 5.04 -1.86 6.45
CA ASP A 24 4.65 -2.40 7.75
C ASP A 24 5.83 -2.97 8.52
N ASP A 25 6.67 -3.76 7.86
CA ASP A 25 7.92 -4.28 8.42
C ASP A 25 8.86 -3.13 8.85
N GLY A 26 8.91 -2.07 8.05
CA GLY A 26 9.63 -0.84 8.37
C GLY A 26 9.08 -0.11 9.60
N ILE A 27 7.75 -0.02 9.75
CA ILE A 27 7.10 0.56 10.94
C ILE A 27 7.39 -0.27 12.18
N ILE A 28 7.28 -1.59 12.09
CA ILE A 28 7.57 -2.51 13.20
C ILE A 28 9.04 -2.36 13.63
N THR A 29 9.95 -2.27 12.67
CA THR A 29 11.39 -2.10 12.93
C THR A 29 11.66 -0.74 13.57
N ALA A 30 11.12 0.34 13.03
CA ALA A 30 11.27 1.69 13.59
C ALA A 30 10.72 1.78 15.03
N PHE A 31 9.58 1.12 15.28
CA PHE A 31 9.01 1.03 16.63
C PHE A 31 9.91 0.26 17.60
N LYS A 32 10.44 -0.90 17.18
CA LYS A 32 11.40 -1.69 17.99
C LYS A 32 12.71 -0.96 18.26
N MET A 33 13.16 -0.13 17.32
CA MET A 33 14.38 0.68 17.45
C MET A 33 14.15 1.96 18.27
N HIS A 34 12.97 2.18 18.84
CA HIS A 34 12.61 3.41 19.54
C HIS A 34 12.90 4.67 18.69
N THR A 35 12.68 4.56 17.37
CA THR A 35 12.81 5.70 16.46
C THR A 35 11.80 6.77 16.84
N GLU A 36 12.15 8.04 16.61
CA GLU A 36 11.31 9.19 16.92
C GLU A 36 9.86 9.00 16.43
N ASP A 37 8.91 9.36 17.31
CA ASP A 37 7.48 9.17 17.03
C ASP A 37 7.03 9.86 15.74
N GLN A 38 7.60 11.03 15.43
CA GLN A 38 7.31 11.74 14.18
C GLN A 38 7.67 10.92 12.93
N VAL A 39 8.75 10.14 12.97
CA VAL A 39 9.17 9.28 11.86
C VAL A 39 8.19 8.11 11.72
N VAL A 40 7.84 7.46 12.84
CA VAL A 40 6.87 6.36 12.88
C VAL A 40 5.49 6.83 12.39
N SER A 41 5.06 8.02 12.81
CA SER A 41 3.80 8.65 12.41
C SER A 41 3.76 8.95 10.90
N LYS A 42 4.86 9.43 10.32
CA LYS A 42 4.98 9.61 8.85
C LYS A 42 4.87 8.28 8.10
N LEU A 43 5.47 7.22 8.62
CA LEU A 43 5.39 5.88 8.00
C LEU A 43 3.96 5.32 8.08
N LYS A 44 3.28 5.48 9.22
CA LYS A 44 1.87 5.10 9.39
C LYS A 44 0.95 5.85 8.42
N LEU A 45 1.17 7.14 8.21
CA LEU A 45 0.40 7.94 7.24
C LEU A 45 0.60 7.43 5.82
N LYS A 46 1.84 7.13 5.42
CA LYS A 46 2.13 6.52 4.10
C LYS A 46 1.42 5.17 3.95
N LYS A 47 1.36 4.37 5.01
CA LYS A 47 0.67 3.07 5.02
C LYS A 47 -0.84 3.23 4.82
N LEU A 48 -1.44 4.26 5.43
CA LEU A 48 -2.85 4.59 5.24
C LEU A 48 -3.15 4.92 3.78
N HIS A 49 -2.38 5.81 3.16
CA HIS A 49 -2.58 6.18 1.76
C HIS A 49 -2.42 4.98 0.80
N LEU A 50 -1.42 4.12 1.04
CA LEU A 50 -1.26 2.89 0.26
C LEU A 50 -2.48 1.96 0.39
N LYS A 51 -3.04 1.84 1.59
CA LYS A 51 -4.27 1.05 1.81
C LYS A 51 -5.45 1.65 1.05
N GLU A 52 -5.60 2.97 1.05
CA GLU A 52 -6.65 3.66 0.29
C GLU A 52 -6.49 3.44 -1.22
N GLU A 53 -5.28 3.56 -1.77
CA GLU A 53 -4.99 3.30 -3.19
C GLU A 53 -5.29 1.84 -3.57
N ILE A 54 -4.96 0.87 -2.69
CA ILE A 54 -5.30 -0.53 -2.90
C ILE A 54 -6.82 -0.73 -2.93
N VAL A 55 -7.55 -0.20 -1.95
CA VAL A 55 -9.02 -0.35 -1.87
C VAL A 55 -9.69 0.27 -3.10
N GLN A 56 -9.22 1.42 -3.55
CA GLN A 56 -9.76 2.06 -4.76
C GLN A 56 -9.51 1.20 -6.01
N LEU A 57 -8.28 0.71 -6.19
CA LEU A 57 -7.94 -0.15 -7.34
C LEU A 57 -8.65 -1.51 -7.30
N GLU A 58 -8.95 -2.05 -6.11
CA GLU A 58 -9.78 -3.26 -5.97
C GLU A 58 -11.22 -2.99 -6.42
N ARG A 59 -11.82 -1.87 -6.02
CA ARG A 59 -13.14 -1.45 -6.50
C ARG A 59 -13.16 -1.24 -8.01
N ASP A 60 -12.18 -0.50 -8.53
CA ASP A 60 -12.07 -0.25 -9.97
C ASP A 60 -11.93 -1.57 -10.75
N LEU A 61 -11.32 -2.60 -10.16
CA LEU A 61 -11.22 -3.93 -10.77
C LEU A 61 -12.54 -4.71 -10.71
N GLU A 62 -13.32 -4.55 -9.65
CA GLU A 62 -14.65 -5.16 -9.49
C GLU A 62 -15.71 -4.53 -10.43
N GLU A 63 -15.51 -3.27 -10.82
CA GLU A 63 -16.40 -2.53 -11.74
C GLU A 63 -16.08 -2.76 -13.25
N ILE A 64 -15.06 -3.56 -13.59
CA ILE A 64 -14.64 -3.90 -14.98
C ILE A 64 -15.21 -5.24 -15.44
#